data_AF-A0A367ITS9-F1
#
_entry.id   AF-A0A367ITS9-F1
#
_cell.length_a   1.000
_cell.length_b   1.000
_cell.length_c   1.000
_cell.angle_alpha   90.00
_cell.angle_beta   90.00
_cell.angle_gamma   90.00
#
_symmetry.space_group_name_H-M   'P 1'
#
loop_
_entity.id
_entity.type
_entity.pdbx_description
1 polymer ?
#
loop_
_entity_poly.entity_id
_entity_poly.type
_entity_poly.pdbx_seq_one_letter_code
_entity_poly.pdbx_strand_id
1 'polypeptide(L)'
;MGPAIAPVIGGYVDQYLGWRWIFYLKTIIGGVITVLAIVFVQETLYKPGTKAPTTNFKERMERFKFNPFISLQLLSYPEVGLSCIPISIAFGWFYYLVTILPATYSSIYGFSTGSVGLCYLAGGLGNVLGSIVAGFSSDRLYARMVTKNNGIEVKEFRLKPIYFGVVFYLVGSILYGWLLEYQVFWFVPLIGYAFTTFGLMFTVTTTNTYLVDAHIKTAASAVSSNNFSRNTCAMIFSLAAVSIRNSLGDGWS
;
A
#
# COMPACT_ATOMS: atom_id res chain seq x y z
N MET A 1 -3.67 -7.34 -3.11
CA MET A 1 -3.59 -8.77 -3.52
C MET A 1 -2.27 -9.14 -4.15
N GLY A 2 -1.81 -8.45 -5.20
CA GLY A 2 -0.57 -8.80 -5.93
C GLY A 2 0.64 -9.13 -5.04
N PRO A 3 0.99 -8.29 -4.04
CA PRO A 3 2.14 -8.55 -3.15
C PRO A 3 2.00 -9.76 -2.22
N ALA A 4 0.79 -10.31 -2.02
CA ALA A 4 0.58 -11.49 -1.19
C ALA A 4 0.57 -12.79 -2.00
N ILE A 5 0.08 -12.73 -3.24
CA ILE A 5 0.02 -13.89 -4.15
C ILE A 5 1.37 -14.13 -4.81
N ALA A 6 2.10 -13.05 -5.14
CA ALA A 6 3.39 -13.16 -5.82
C ALA A 6 4.44 -13.98 -5.05
N PRO A 7 4.61 -13.83 -3.72
CA PRO A 7 5.53 -14.66 -2.94
C PRO A 7 5.11 -16.13 -2.85
N VAL A 8 3.81 -16.44 -2.88
CA VAL A 8 3.33 -17.84 -2.89
C VAL A 8 3.76 -18.53 -4.18
N ILE A 9 3.43 -17.92 -5.33
CA ILE A 9 3.80 -18.47 -6.63
C ILE A 9 5.33 -18.49 -6.76
N GLY A 10 6.00 -17.40 -6.40
CA GLY A 10 7.45 -17.28 -6.45
C GLY A 10 8.15 -18.31 -5.58
N GLY A 11 7.68 -18.55 -4.35
CA GLY A 11 8.29 -19.50 -3.42
C GLY A 11 8.21 -20.95 -3.89
N TYR A 12 7.06 -21.38 -4.43
CA TYR A 12 6.92 -22.73 -4.98
C TYR A 12 7.66 -22.92 -6.31
N VAL A 13 7.63 -21.91 -7.19
CA VAL A 13 8.39 -21.94 -8.45
C VAL A 13 9.89 -22.00 -8.16
N ASP A 14 10.38 -21.21 -7.20
CA ASP A 14 11.78 -21.26 -6.78
C ASP A 14 12.17 -22.62 -6.21
N GLN A 15 11.30 -23.22 -5.38
CA GLN A 15 11.56 -24.50 -4.73
C GLN A 15 11.65 -25.69 -5.71
N TYR A 16 10.81 -25.73 -6.75
CA TYR A 16 10.73 -26.88 -7.67
C TYR A 16 11.43 -26.66 -9.02
N LEU A 17 11.41 -25.43 -9.54
CA LEU A 17 11.90 -25.10 -10.88
C LEU A 17 13.14 -24.21 -10.84
N GLY A 18 13.41 -23.54 -9.70
CA GLY A 18 14.53 -22.64 -9.50
C GLY A 18 14.25 -21.19 -9.91
N TRP A 19 15.06 -20.27 -9.38
CA TRP A 19 14.87 -18.82 -9.50
C TRP A 19 14.74 -18.28 -10.95
N ARG A 20 15.36 -18.93 -11.94
CA ARG A 20 15.29 -18.49 -13.35
C ARG A 20 13.85 -18.54 -13.89
N TRP A 21 13.07 -19.52 -13.45
CA TRP A 21 11.67 -19.67 -13.87
C TRP A 21 10.76 -18.55 -13.38
N ILE A 22 11.15 -17.85 -12.31
CA ILE A 22 10.43 -16.64 -11.86
C ILE A 22 10.47 -15.57 -12.97
N PHE A 23 11.62 -15.38 -13.62
CA PHE A 23 11.78 -14.42 -14.71
C PHE A 23 11.05 -14.87 -15.98
N TYR A 24 11.14 -16.16 -16.34
CA TYR A 24 10.40 -16.70 -17.49
C TYR A 24 8.89 -16.56 -17.31
N LEU A 25 8.36 -16.94 -16.15
CA LEU A 25 6.93 -16.83 -15.83
C LEU A 25 6.46 -15.37 -15.87
N LYS A 26 7.23 -14.45 -15.28
CA LYS A 26 6.93 -13.01 -15.35
C LYS A 26 6.89 -12.49 -16.79
N THR A 27 7.79 -12.98 -17.64
CA THR A 27 7.87 -12.58 -19.07
C THR A 27 6.69 -13.12 -19.87
N ILE A 28 6.30 -14.38 -19.66
CA ILE A 28 5.15 -15.00 -20.34
C ILE A 28 3.86 -14.25 -19.96
N ILE A 29 3.61 -14.06 -18.67
CA ILE A 29 2.40 -13.35 -18.19
C ILE A 29 2.39 -11.92 -18.72
N GLY A 30 3.51 -11.19 -18.62
CA GLY A 30 3.63 -9.84 -19.15
C GLY A 30 3.35 -9.77 -20.65
N GLY A 31 3.94 -10.67 -21.44
CA GLY A 31 3.74 -10.75 -22.88
C GLY A 31 2.29 -11.03 -23.26
N VAL A 32 1.63 -11.98 -22.58
CA VAL A 32 0.20 -12.27 -22.81
C VAL A 32 -0.66 -11.06 -22.48
N ILE A 33 -0.44 -10.39 -21.35
CA ILE A 33 -1.17 -9.18 -20.97
C ILE A 33 -0.97 -8.07 -22.01
N THR A 34 0.26 -7.88 -22.51
CA THR A 34 0.55 -6.89 -23.55
C THR A 34 -0.16 -7.21 -24.87
N VAL A 35 -0.14 -8.48 -25.30
CA VAL A 35 -0.87 -8.90 -26.52
C VAL A 35 -2.37 -8.69 -26.35
N LEU A 36 -2.94 -9.11 -25.22
CA LEU A 36 -4.36 -8.87 -24.91
C LEU A 36 -4.68 -7.38 -24.86
N ALA A 37 -3.79 -6.55 -24.31
CA ALA A 37 -3.98 -5.12 -24.31
C ALA A 37 -4.02 -4.55 -25.73
N ILE A 38 -3.11 -4.97 -26.62
CA ILE A 38 -3.10 -4.53 -28.02
C ILE A 38 -4.37 -4.95 -28.77
N VAL A 39 -4.89 -6.15 -28.52
CA VAL A 39 -6.05 -6.69 -29.24
C VAL A 39 -7.38 -6.18 -28.69
N PHE A 40 -7.52 -6.11 -27.36
CA PHE A 40 -8.81 -5.85 -26.70
C PHE A 40 -8.97 -4.44 -26.15
N VAL A 41 -7.88 -3.74 -25.83
CA VAL A 41 -7.98 -2.34 -25.37
C VAL A 41 -8.19 -1.46 -26.59
N GLN A 42 -9.44 -1.28 -26.95
CA GLN A 42 -9.85 -0.17 -27.82
C GLN A 42 -9.48 1.12 -27.11
N GLU A 43 -8.83 2.05 -27.83
CA GLU A 43 -8.37 3.32 -27.27
C GLU A 43 -9.53 4.05 -26.56
N THR A 44 -9.53 4.00 -25.22
CA THR A 44 -10.61 4.55 -24.38
C THR A 44 -10.64 6.08 -24.38
N LEU A 45 -9.67 6.72 -25.02
CA LEU A 45 -9.59 8.16 -25.25
C LEU A 45 -10.12 8.59 -26.63
N TYR A 46 -10.41 7.66 -27.55
CA TYR A 46 -10.97 7.99 -28.85
C TYR A 46 -12.50 8.11 -28.76
N LYS A 47 -12.99 9.33 -28.51
CA LYS A 47 -14.38 9.69 -28.76
C LYS A 47 -14.52 10.16 -30.22
N PRO A 48 -15.18 9.40 -31.11
CA PRO A 48 -15.39 9.82 -32.49
C PRO A 48 -16.22 11.11 -32.51
N GLY A 49 -15.71 12.17 -33.14
CA GLY A 49 -16.42 13.46 -33.27
C GLY A 49 -15.94 14.57 -32.34
N THR A 50 -15.18 14.28 -31.28
CA THR A 50 -14.36 15.33 -30.63
C THR A 50 -13.18 15.62 -31.53
N LYS A 51 -13.22 16.74 -32.26
CA LYS A 51 -12.00 17.29 -32.87
C LYS A 51 -10.96 17.35 -31.76
N ALA A 52 -9.80 16.74 -31.96
CA ALA A 52 -8.65 17.02 -31.11
C ALA A 52 -8.59 18.54 -30.99
N PRO A 53 -8.54 19.11 -29.76
CA PRO A 53 -8.50 20.55 -29.63
C PRO A 53 -7.38 21.01 -30.56
N THR A 54 -7.71 21.89 -31.50
CA THR A 54 -6.73 22.57 -32.35
C THR A 54 -5.98 23.57 -31.47
N THR A 55 -5.41 23.07 -30.37
CA THR A 55 -4.45 23.80 -29.57
C THR A 55 -3.20 23.88 -30.41
N ASN A 56 -2.75 25.11 -30.64
CA ASN A 56 -1.47 25.35 -31.29
C ASN A 56 -0.41 24.46 -30.60
N PHE A 57 0.55 23.90 -31.36
CA PHE A 57 1.62 23.08 -30.79
C PHE A 57 2.30 23.78 -29.60
N LYS A 58 2.41 25.11 -29.64
CA LYS A 58 2.83 25.96 -28.51
C LYS A 58 1.91 25.88 -27.29
N GLU A 59 0.59 25.97 -27.42
CA GLU A 59 -0.35 25.82 -26.29
C GLU A 59 -0.34 24.40 -25.71
N ARG A 60 -0.18 23.38 -26.57
CA ARG A 60 0.00 21.99 -26.12
C ARG A 60 1.30 21.84 -25.34
N MET A 61 2.38 22.46 -25.82
CA MET A 61 3.68 22.49 -25.15
C MET A 61 3.66 23.32 -23.85
N GLU A 62 2.85 24.38 -23.78
CA GLU A 62 2.61 25.15 -22.54
C GLU A 62 1.79 24.37 -21.51
N ARG A 63 0.79 23.59 -21.93
CA ARG A 63 0.11 22.61 -21.05
C ARG A 63 1.05 21.48 -20.59
N PHE A 64 2.13 21.25 -21.33
CA PHE A 64 3.25 20.37 -20.98
C PHE A 64 4.32 21.06 -20.12
N LYS A 65 4.06 22.24 -19.53
CA LYS A 65 4.81 22.71 -18.33
C LYS A 65 4.47 21.79 -17.15
N PHE A 66 4.84 20.53 -17.28
CA PHE A 66 4.78 19.49 -16.28
C PHE A 66 5.86 19.80 -15.27
N ASN A 67 5.47 20.50 -14.21
CA ASN A 67 6.35 20.70 -13.08
C ASN A 67 6.02 19.63 -12.03
N PRO A 68 6.76 18.49 -11.99
CA PRO A 68 6.48 17.40 -11.05
C PRO A 68 6.59 17.86 -9.59
N PHE A 69 7.35 18.94 -9.34
CA PHE A 69 7.52 19.51 -8.01
C PHE A 69 6.29 20.28 -7.49
N ILE A 70 5.36 20.70 -8.36
CA ILE A 70 4.09 21.30 -7.91
C ILE A 70 3.26 20.28 -7.12
N SER A 71 3.31 19.01 -7.53
CA SER A 71 2.65 17.96 -6.75
C SER A 71 3.31 17.84 -5.38
N LEU A 72 4.64 17.87 -5.31
CA LEU A 72 5.37 17.79 -4.03
C LEU A 72 5.16 19.03 -3.14
N GLN A 73 4.94 20.20 -3.72
CA GLN A 73 4.59 21.41 -2.98
C GLN A 73 3.26 21.25 -2.21
N LEU A 74 2.36 20.34 -2.65
CA LEU A 74 1.15 20.04 -1.90
C LEU A 74 1.45 19.44 -0.51
N LEU A 75 2.56 18.72 -0.35
CA LEU A 75 2.99 18.19 0.96
C LEU A 75 3.41 19.30 1.92
N SER A 76 3.79 20.48 1.40
CA SER A 76 4.13 21.64 2.23
C SER A 76 2.91 22.29 2.88
N TYR A 77 1.68 22.01 2.40
CA TYR A 77 0.48 22.40 3.13
C TYR A 77 0.33 21.54 4.38
N PRO A 78 0.17 22.13 5.57
CA PRO A 78 0.19 21.41 6.84
C PRO A 78 -0.90 20.34 6.92
N GLU A 79 -2.08 20.57 6.33
CA GLU A 79 -3.20 19.62 6.32
C GLU A 79 -2.89 18.33 5.54
N VAL A 80 -2.22 18.48 4.40
CA VAL A 80 -1.81 17.35 3.54
C VAL A 80 -0.58 16.66 4.13
N GLY A 81 0.38 17.43 4.63
CA GLY A 81 1.58 16.90 5.27
C GLY A 81 1.26 16.05 6.51
N LEU A 82 0.40 16.55 7.40
CA LEU A 82 0.02 15.85 8.64
C LEU A 82 -0.74 14.55 8.38
N SER A 83 -1.46 14.44 7.27
CA SER A 83 -2.15 13.21 6.89
C SER A 83 -1.23 12.23 6.13
N CYS A 84 -0.30 12.73 5.31
CA CYS A 84 0.62 11.92 4.51
C CYS A 84 1.82 11.36 5.30
N ILE A 85 2.37 12.10 6.27
CA ILE A 85 3.59 11.67 7.00
C ILE A 85 3.35 10.39 7.82
N PRO A 86 2.32 10.30 8.69
CA PRO A 86 2.11 9.11 9.51
C PRO A 86 1.86 7.85 8.68
N ILE A 87 1.09 7.97 7.60
CA ILE A 87 0.82 6.85 6.70
C ILE A 87 2.06 6.42 5.92
N SER A 88 2.96 7.35 5.59
CA SER A 88 4.23 7.05 4.93
C SER A 88 5.18 6.29 5.84
N ILE A 89 5.27 6.67 7.11
CA ILE A 89 6.06 5.95 8.11
C ILE A 89 5.48 4.54 8.33
N ALA A 90 4.16 4.42 8.53
CA ALA A 90 3.50 3.12 8.71
C ALA A 90 3.68 2.20 7.48
N PHE A 91 3.62 2.77 6.28
CA PHE A 91 3.87 2.02 5.05
C PHE A 91 5.34 1.60 4.91
N GLY A 92 6.27 2.47 5.34
CA GLY A 92 7.70 2.14 5.45
C GLY A 92 7.93 0.91 6.33
N TRP A 93 7.38 0.94 7.55
CA TRP A 93 7.49 -0.17 8.49
C TRP A 93 6.81 -1.46 7.99
N PHE A 94 5.68 -1.36 7.30
CA PHE A 94 5.09 -2.54 6.64
C PHE A 94 6.04 -3.18 5.64
N TYR A 95 6.74 -2.37 4.83
CA TYR A 95 7.72 -2.90 3.89
C TYR A 95 8.98 -3.45 4.58
N TYR A 96 9.35 -2.89 5.73
CA TYR A 96 10.33 -3.50 6.62
C TYR A 96 9.91 -4.93 7.02
N LEU A 97 8.69 -5.11 7.56
CA LEU A 97 8.14 -6.41 7.95
C LEU A 97 8.13 -7.41 6.78
N VAL A 98 7.65 -6.97 5.61
CA VAL A 98 7.64 -7.77 4.38
C VAL A 98 9.03 -8.24 3.98
N THR A 99 10.05 -7.40 4.19
CA THR A 99 11.43 -7.68 3.79
C THR A 99 12.11 -8.68 4.73
N ILE A 100 11.89 -8.56 6.04
CA ILE A 100 12.52 -9.44 7.03
C ILE A 100 11.83 -10.80 7.17
N LEU A 101 10.54 -10.89 6.83
CA LEU A 101 9.71 -12.10 7.04
C LEU A 101 10.39 -13.39 6.54
N PRO A 102 10.97 -13.46 5.33
CA PRO A 102 11.64 -14.68 4.85
C PRO A 102 12.84 -15.07 5.71
N ALA A 103 13.66 -14.07 6.06
CA ALA A 103 14.86 -14.28 6.86
C ALA A 103 14.50 -14.70 8.30
N THR A 104 13.41 -14.17 8.86
CA THR A 104 12.95 -14.53 10.21
C THR A 104 12.34 -15.93 10.25
N TYR A 105 11.40 -16.23 9.34
CA TYR A 105 10.72 -17.53 9.35
C TYR A 105 11.63 -18.69 8.93
N SER A 106 12.61 -18.43 8.06
CA SER A 106 13.62 -19.44 7.72
C SER A 106 14.59 -19.68 8.89
N SER A 107 15.02 -18.62 9.60
CA SER A 107 15.97 -18.75 10.71
C SER A 107 15.35 -19.33 11.99
N ILE A 108 14.13 -18.94 12.37
CA ILE A 108 13.50 -19.39 13.62
C ILE A 108 12.79 -20.73 13.44
N TYR A 109 11.99 -20.88 12.38
CA TYR A 109 11.12 -22.04 12.18
C TYR A 109 11.66 -23.04 11.13
N GLY A 110 12.79 -22.76 10.48
CA GLY A 110 13.37 -23.66 9.47
C GLY A 110 12.51 -23.81 8.21
N PHE A 111 11.67 -22.82 7.90
CA PHE A 111 10.73 -22.91 6.77
C PHE A 111 11.45 -22.88 5.41
N SER A 112 10.97 -23.72 4.49
CA SER A 112 11.37 -23.71 3.08
C SER A 112 10.84 -22.46 2.36
N THR A 113 11.41 -22.11 1.20
CA THR A 113 10.99 -20.94 0.41
C THR A 113 9.50 -20.96 0.06
N GLY A 114 8.94 -22.14 -0.27
CA GLY A 114 7.50 -22.29 -0.53
C GLY A 114 6.64 -22.05 0.71
N SER A 115 7.04 -22.60 1.86
CA SER A 115 6.36 -22.41 3.15
C SER A 115 6.37 -20.94 3.60
N VAL A 116 7.50 -20.24 3.41
CA VAL A 116 7.60 -18.79 3.65
C VAL A 116 6.67 -18.01 2.73
N GLY A 117 6.54 -18.42 1.46
CA GLY A 117 5.60 -17.82 0.51
C GLY A 117 4.17 -17.80 1.04
N LEU A 118 3.73 -18.88 1.69
CA LEU A 118 2.39 -18.98 2.30
C LEU A 118 2.16 -17.99 3.44
N CYS A 119 3.19 -17.64 4.21
CA CYS A 119 3.08 -16.69 5.32
C CYS A 119 2.61 -15.30 4.84
N TYR A 120 2.93 -14.90 3.61
CA TYR A 120 2.46 -13.64 3.01
C TYR A 120 0.94 -13.60 2.78
N LEU A 121 0.26 -14.74 2.73
CA LEU A 121 -1.19 -14.79 2.61
C LEU A 121 -1.89 -14.18 3.82
N ALA A 122 -1.34 -14.32 5.03
CA ALA A 122 -1.89 -13.70 6.22
C ALA A 122 -1.94 -12.17 6.09
N GLY A 123 -0.85 -11.56 5.60
CA GLY A 123 -0.81 -10.13 5.29
C GLY A 123 -1.72 -9.75 4.12
N GLY A 124 -1.87 -10.63 3.14
CA GLY A 124 -2.83 -10.47 2.04
C GLY A 124 -4.28 -10.37 2.53
N LEU A 125 -4.69 -11.32 3.38
CA LEU A 125 -6.02 -11.37 3.98
C LEU A 125 -6.31 -10.13 4.83
N GLY A 126 -5.35 -9.74 5.69
CA GLY A 126 -5.45 -8.53 6.49
C GLY A 126 -5.68 -7.28 5.64
N ASN A 127 -4.89 -7.09 4.57
CA ASN A 127 -5.06 -5.95 3.65
C ASN A 127 -6.45 -5.93 3.00
N VAL A 128 -6.98 -7.08 2.59
CA VAL A 128 -8.27 -7.16 1.87
C VAL A 128 -9.42 -6.84 2.79
N LEU A 129 -9.43 -7.47 3.96
CA LEU A 129 -10.41 -7.19 5.00
C LEU A 129 -10.32 -5.72 5.42
N GLY A 130 -9.11 -5.18 5.59
CA GLY A 130 -8.88 -3.78 5.92
C GLY A 130 -9.46 -2.83 4.87
N SER A 131 -9.24 -3.11 3.59
CA SER A 131 -9.78 -2.30 2.50
C SER A 131 -11.31 -2.34 2.44
N ILE A 132 -11.92 -3.53 2.60
CA ILE A 132 -13.38 -3.70 2.56
C ILE A 132 -14.02 -3.00 3.75
N VAL A 133 -13.50 -3.26 4.96
CA VAL A 133 -14.02 -2.66 6.19
C VAL A 133 -13.84 -1.15 6.16
N ALA A 134 -12.70 -0.62 5.70
CA ALA A 134 -12.49 0.82 5.58
C ALA A 134 -13.45 1.48 4.60
N GLY A 135 -13.70 0.88 3.42
CA GLY A 135 -14.65 1.42 2.46
C GLY A 135 -16.04 1.60 3.07
N PHE A 136 -16.60 0.54 3.65
CA PHE A 136 -17.94 0.60 4.24
C PHE A 136 -18.01 1.43 5.52
N SER A 137 -17.03 1.29 6.41
CA SER A 137 -17.06 1.96 7.71
C SER A 137 -16.76 3.46 7.59
N SER A 138 -15.80 3.86 6.76
CA SER A 138 -15.41 5.26 6.59
C SER A 138 -16.58 6.10 6.09
N ASP A 139 -17.27 5.65 5.04
CA ASP A 139 -18.42 6.36 4.49
C ASP A 139 -19.59 6.44 5.49
N ARG A 140 -19.84 5.33 6.21
CA ARG A 140 -20.90 5.29 7.23
C ARG A 140 -20.60 6.19 8.42
N LEU A 141 -19.35 6.22 8.90
CA LEU A 141 -18.94 7.11 9.99
C LEU A 141 -18.98 8.57 9.56
N TYR A 142 -18.54 8.87 8.34
CA TYR A 142 -18.60 10.21 7.77
C TYR A 142 -20.05 10.71 7.70
N ALA A 143 -20.97 9.95 7.10
CA ALA A 143 -22.38 10.31 7.01
C ALA A 143 -23.00 10.55 8.40
N ARG A 144 -22.69 9.68 9.37
CA ARG A 144 -23.12 9.87 10.77
C ARG A 144 -22.61 11.18 11.37
N MET A 145 -21.35 11.54 11.14
CA MET A 145 -20.79 12.79 11.67
C MET A 145 -21.41 14.03 11.01
N VAL A 146 -21.73 13.98 9.71
CA VAL A 146 -22.44 15.05 9.02
C VAL A 146 -23.86 15.23 9.59
N THR A 147 -24.61 14.14 9.79
CA THR A 147 -25.94 14.22 10.40
C THR A 147 -25.91 14.78 11.82
N LYS A 148 -24.89 14.41 12.62
CA LYS A 148 -24.68 14.94 13.97
C LYS A 148 -24.26 16.42 13.96
N ASN A 149 -23.68 16.90 12.86
CA ASN A 149 -23.24 18.28 12.68
C ASN A 149 -24.29 19.14 11.94
N ASN A 150 -25.59 18.86 12.16
CA ASN A 150 -26.70 19.57 11.52
C ASN A 150 -26.65 19.59 9.98
N GLY A 151 -26.03 18.58 9.36
CA GLY A 151 -25.88 18.51 7.91
C GLY A 151 -24.71 19.32 7.33
N ILE A 152 -23.92 20.00 8.18
CA ILE A 152 -22.75 20.74 7.72
C ILE A 152 -21.59 19.77 7.48
N GLU A 153 -21.17 19.70 6.21
CA GLU A 153 -20.05 18.87 5.79
C GLU A 153 -18.70 19.50 6.20
N VAL A 154 -17.91 18.72 6.94
CA VAL A 154 -16.55 19.08 7.38
C VAL A 154 -15.61 18.00 6.87
N LYS A 155 -14.60 18.39 6.10
CA LYS A 155 -13.70 17.46 5.37
C LYS A 155 -12.89 16.57 6.33
N GLU A 156 -12.56 17.11 7.49
CA GLU A 156 -11.79 16.52 8.58
C GLU A 156 -12.54 15.34 9.24
N PHE A 157 -13.87 15.24 9.08
CA PHE A 157 -14.62 14.09 9.57
C PHE A 157 -14.19 12.78 8.88
N ARG A 158 -13.62 12.85 7.67
CA ARG A 158 -13.05 11.69 6.98
C ARG A 158 -11.73 11.21 7.58
N LEU A 159 -11.02 12.04 8.34
CA LEU A 159 -9.76 11.64 9.00
C LEU A 159 -10.01 10.89 10.30
N LYS A 160 -11.11 11.14 11.01
CA LYS A 160 -11.39 10.54 12.33
C LYS A 160 -11.40 8.99 12.34
N PRO A 161 -11.91 8.28 11.31
CA PRO A 161 -11.82 6.82 11.28
C PRO A 161 -10.37 6.29 11.32
N ILE A 162 -9.36 7.07 10.94
CA ILE A 162 -7.95 6.65 10.97
C ILE A 162 -7.53 6.18 12.37
N TYR A 163 -8.03 6.81 13.45
CA TYR A 163 -7.71 6.39 14.81
C TYR A 163 -8.00 4.91 15.07
N PHE A 164 -9.05 4.37 14.44
CA PHE A 164 -9.37 2.94 14.51
C PHE A 164 -8.29 2.09 13.82
N GLY A 165 -7.89 2.46 12.60
CA GLY A 165 -6.84 1.75 11.85
C GLY A 165 -5.48 1.77 12.57
N VAL A 166 -5.12 2.89 13.19
CA VAL A 166 -3.85 3.05 13.91
C VAL A 166 -3.75 2.11 15.12
N VAL A 167 -4.84 1.91 15.86
CA VAL A 167 -4.85 0.97 17.00
C VAL A 167 -4.55 -0.46 16.56
N PHE A 168 -5.22 -0.94 15.51
CA PHE A 168 -4.96 -2.28 14.96
C PHE A 168 -3.55 -2.41 14.41
N TYR A 169 -3.05 -1.37 13.75
CA TYR A 169 -1.69 -1.34 13.22
C TYR A 169 -0.64 -1.47 14.33
N LEU A 170 -0.75 -0.69 15.41
CA LEU A 170 0.20 -0.71 16.53
C LEU A 170 0.12 -2.02 17.31
N VAL A 171 -1.08 -2.44 17.68
CA VAL A 171 -1.28 -3.70 18.42
C VAL A 171 -0.81 -4.89 17.59
N GLY A 172 -1.12 -4.94 16.31
CA GLY A 172 -0.65 -5.98 15.40
C GLY A 172 0.86 -6.05 15.29
N SER A 173 1.53 -4.89 15.22
CA SER A 173 2.99 -4.83 15.06
C SER A 173 3.70 -5.31 16.33
N ILE A 174 3.23 -4.86 17.50
CA ILE A 174 3.75 -5.33 18.80
C ILE A 174 3.52 -6.82 18.96
N LEU A 175 2.33 -7.32 18.63
CA LEU A 175 2.05 -8.76 18.68
C LEU A 175 2.99 -9.53 17.76
N TYR A 176 3.22 -9.08 16.52
CA TYR A 176 4.09 -9.76 15.57
C TYR A 176 5.53 -9.89 16.11
N GLY A 177 6.16 -8.79 16.51
CA GLY A 177 7.54 -8.79 16.99
C GLY A 177 7.73 -9.65 18.24
N TRP A 178 6.93 -9.42 19.29
CA TRP A 178 7.09 -10.14 20.55
C TRP A 178 6.77 -11.64 20.44
N LEU A 179 5.80 -12.03 19.62
CA LEU A 179 5.50 -13.45 19.41
C LEU A 179 6.63 -14.17 18.66
N LEU A 180 7.39 -13.47 17.82
CA LEU A 180 8.60 -14.00 17.19
C LEU A 180 9.75 -14.14 18.18
N GLU A 181 9.96 -13.15 19.06
CA GLU A 181 10.99 -13.19 20.10
C GLU A 181 10.80 -14.38 21.05
N TYR A 182 9.56 -14.63 21.48
CA TYR A 182 9.22 -15.78 22.31
C TYR A 182 9.15 -17.11 21.55
N GLN A 183 9.43 -17.12 20.25
CA GLN A 183 9.40 -18.30 19.37
C GLN A 183 8.10 -19.11 19.53
N VAL A 184 6.97 -18.40 19.64
CA VAL A 184 5.64 -19.02 19.77
C VAL A 184 5.33 -19.81 18.50
N PHE A 185 4.37 -20.73 18.54
CA PHE A 185 3.98 -21.52 17.38
C PHE A 185 3.77 -20.67 16.11
N TRP A 186 4.33 -21.10 14.98
CA TRP A 186 4.59 -20.30 13.77
C TRP A 186 3.40 -19.50 13.20
N PHE A 187 2.15 -19.93 13.38
CA PHE A 187 1.00 -19.16 12.85
C PHE A 187 0.58 -18.01 13.77
N VAL A 188 0.95 -18.04 15.05
CA VAL A 188 0.49 -17.06 16.03
C VAL A 188 1.06 -15.66 15.72
N PRO A 189 2.36 -15.49 15.39
CA PRO A 189 2.85 -14.20 14.91
C PRO A 189 2.15 -13.76 13.61
N LEU A 190 1.78 -14.68 12.70
CA LEU A 190 1.06 -14.33 11.46
C LEU A 190 -0.31 -13.66 11.72
N ILE A 191 -0.95 -13.92 12.87
CA ILE A 191 -2.17 -13.21 13.28
C ILE A 191 -1.84 -11.74 13.57
N GLY A 192 -0.74 -11.46 14.26
CA GLY A 192 -0.22 -10.10 14.46
C GLY A 192 0.07 -9.41 13.13
N TYR A 193 0.74 -10.12 12.21
CA TYR A 193 1.01 -9.62 10.85
C TYR A 193 -0.28 -9.28 10.07
N ALA A 194 -1.31 -10.11 10.18
CA ALA A 194 -2.62 -9.86 9.58
C ALA A 194 -3.29 -8.61 10.18
N PHE A 195 -3.17 -8.37 11.49
CA PHE A 195 -3.68 -7.15 12.13
C PHE A 195 -2.90 -5.89 11.73
N THR A 196 -1.57 -5.97 11.61
CA THR A 196 -0.75 -4.86 11.12
C THR A 196 -1.18 -4.45 9.71
N THR A 197 -1.31 -5.43 8.82
CA THR A 197 -1.72 -5.17 7.42
C THR A 197 -3.17 -4.71 7.30
N PHE A 198 -4.07 -5.20 8.17
CA PHE A 198 -5.43 -4.70 8.28
C PHE A 198 -5.46 -3.21 8.66
N GLY A 199 -4.80 -2.83 9.76
CA GLY A 199 -4.76 -1.45 10.23
C GLY A 199 -4.08 -0.49 9.24
N LEU A 200 -3.01 -0.96 8.59
CA LEU A 200 -2.34 -0.22 7.52
C LEU A 200 -3.29 0.05 6.35
N MET A 201 -3.91 -0.98 5.78
CA MET A 201 -4.76 -0.80 4.61
C MET A 201 -6.01 0.01 4.94
N PHE A 202 -6.54 -0.14 6.16
CA PHE A 202 -7.62 0.69 6.63
C PHE A 202 -7.27 2.18 6.60
N THR A 203 -6.08 2.50 7.12
CA THR A 203 -5.56 3.88 7.15
C THR A 203 -5.26 4.40 5.75
N VAL A 204 -4.65 3.57 4.88
CA VAL A 204 -4.35 3.93 3.49
C VAL A 204 -5.61 4.29 2.71
N THR A 205 -6.65 3.46 2.81
CA THR A 205 -7.91 3.69 2.10
C THR A 205 -8.56 4.98 2.59
N THR A 206 -8.63 5.18 3.91
CA THR A 206 -9.26 6.37 4.52
C THR A 206 -8.52 7.66 4.15
N THR A 207 -7.18 7.66 4.21
CA THR A 207 -6.36 8.83 3.83
C THR A 207 -6.46 9.14 2.34
N ASN A 208 -6.42 8.13 1.46
CA ASN A 208 -6.57 8.35 0.03
C ASN A 208 -7.93 8.95 -0.31
N THR A 209 -9.01 8.48 0.32
CA THR A 209 -10.35 9.06 0.15
C THR A 209 -10.38 10.50 0.64
N TYR A 210 -9.83 10.80 1.83
CA TYR A 210 -9.74 12.16 2.34
C TYR A 210 -9.01 13.11 1.38
N LEU A 211 -7.86 12.70 0.81
CA LEU A 211 -7.10 13.54 -0.11
C LEU A 211 -7.88 13.88 -1.38
N VAL A 212 -8.66 12.93 -1.90
CA VAL A 212 -9.51 13.14 -3.08
C VAL A 212 -10.63 14.13 -2.76
N ASP A 213 -11.32 13.95 -1.63
CA ASP A 213 -12.47 14.78 -1.26
C ASP A 213 -12.06 16.19 -0.77
N ALA A 214 -10.91 16.30 -0.11
CA ALA A 214 -10.40 17.58 0.37
C ALA A 214 -9.88 18.45 -0.79
N HIS A 215 -9.29 17.83 -1.82
CA HIS A 215 -8.60 18.52 -2.90
C HIS A 215 -9.13 18.17 -4.30
N ILE A 216 -10.45 18.25 -4.53
CA ILE A 216 -11.11 17.88 -5.79
C ILE A 216 -10.38 18.40 -7.05
N LYS A 217 -9.90 19.66 -7.05
CA LYS A 217 -9.19 20.27 -8.19
C LYS A 217 -7.78 19.72 -8.42
N THR A 218 -7.12 19.27 -7.37
CA THR A 218 -5.73 18.77 -7.38
C THR A 218 -5.63 17.33 -6.88
N ALA A 219 -6.72 16.57 -6.94
CA ALA A 219 -6.84 15.24 -6.33
C ALA A 219 -5.79 14.27 -6.90
N ALA A 220 -5.60 14.29 -8.22
CA ALA A 220 -4.57 13.48 -8.89
C ALA A 220 -3.15 13.81 -8.38
N SER A 221 -2.83 15.09 -8.18
CA SER A 221 -1.55 15.55 -7.65
C SER A 221 -1.39 15.26 -6.15
N ALA A 222 -2.46 15.36 -5.36
CA ALA A 222 -2.42 15.04 -3.94
C ALA A 222 -2.18 13.54 -3.70
N VAL A 223 -2.87 12.68 -4.46
CA VAL A 223 -2.69 11.23 -4.40
C VAL A 223 -1.32 10.81 -4.91
N SER A 224 -0.80 11.44 -5.98
CA SER A 224 0.55 11.13 -6.48
C SER A 224 1.62 11.51 -5.46
N SER A 225 1.48 12.65 -4.77
CA SER A 225 2.40 13.06 -3.70
C SER A 225 2.36 12.14 -2.49
N ASN A 226 1.17 11.70 -2.08
CA ASN A 226 1.02 10.68 -1.03
C ASN A 226 1.73 9.37 -1.43
N ASN A 227 1.50 8.91 -2.67
CA ASN A 227 2.15 7.70 -3.17
C ASN A 227 3.67 7.87 -3.24
N PHE A 228 4.17 9.02 -3.68
CA PHE A 228 5.59 9.32 -3.70
C PHE A 228 6.18 9.24 -2.28
N SER A 229 5.60 9.97 -1.32
CA SER A 229 6.08 10.00 0.07
C SER A 229 6.09 8.61 0.70
N ARG A 230 5.02 7.83 0.52
CA ARG A 230 4.91 6.45 1.01
C ARG A 230 5.95 5.53 0.40
N ASN A 231 6.15 5.59 -0.91
CA ASN A 231 7.11 4.74 -1.61
C ASN A 231 8.57 5.12 -1.27
N THR A 232 8.86 6.40 -1.03
CA THR A 232 10.17 6.83 -0.55
C THR A 232 10.45 6.28 0.85
N CYS A 233 9.48 6.33 1.77
CA CYS A 233 9.64 5.69 3.08
C CYS A 233 9.80 4.17 2.97
N ALA A 234 8.99 3.51 2.13
CA ALA A 234 9.13 2.07 1.86
C ALA A 234 10.52 1.70 1.36
N MET A 235 11.11 2.49 0.45
CA MET A 235 12.46 2.30 -0.03
C MET A 235 13.49 2.40 1.11
N ILE A 236 13.42 3.45 1.93
CA ILE A 236 14.36 3.68 3.04
C ILE A 236 14.30 2.54 4.06
N PHE A 237 13.09 2.17 4.50
CA PHE A 237 12.91 1.11 5.49
C PHE A 237 13.28 -0.27 4.95
N SER A 238 12.96 -0.58 3.68
CA SER A 238 13.36 -1.85 3.06
C SER A 238 14.87 -1.97 2.95
N LEU A 239 15.56 -0.87 2.61
CA LEU A 239 17.02 -0.85 2.52
C LEU A 239 17.67 -1.05 3.89
N ALA A 240 17.13 -0.41 4.93
CA ALA A 240 17.63 -0.50 6.30
C ALA A 240 17.19 -1.78 7.04
N ALA A 241 16.32 -2.61 6.44
CA ALA A 241 15.60 -3.65 7.16
C ALA A 241 16.50 -4.69 7.84
N VAL A 242 17.50 -5.19 7.13
CA VAL A 242 18.45 -6.17 7.68
C VAL A 242 19.30 -5.54 8.79
N SER A 243 19.76 -4.31 8.61
CA SER A 243 20.56 -3.60 9.61
C SER A 243 19.78 -3.30 10.89
N ILE A 244 18.52 -2.89 10.75
CA ILE A 244 17.61 -2.66 11.88
C ILE A 244 17.38 -3.97 12.63
N ARG A 245 17.03 -5.05 11.91
CA ARG A 245 16.83 -6.38 12.51
C ARG A 245 18.05 -6.87 13.28
N ASN A 246 19.24 -6.78 12.69
CA ASN A 246 20.48 -7.22 13.32
C ASN A 246 20.84 -6.42 14.58
N SER A 247 20.34 -5.18 14.71
CA SER A 247 20.66 -4.28 15.83
C SER A 247 19.61 -4.34 16.95
N LEU A 248 18.33 -4.47 16.60
CA LEU A 248 17.20 -4.42 17.54
C LEU A 248 16.67 -5.80 17.95
N GLY A 249 17.00 -6.86 17.22
CA GLY A 249 16.46 -8.19 17.43
C GLY A 249 15.07 -8.38 16.82
N ASP A 250 14.55 -9.61 16.89
CA ASP A 250 13.28 -10.00 16.27
C ASP A 250 12.07 -9.44 17.06
N GLY A 251 12.21 -9.17 18.36
CA GLY A 251 11.14 -8.61 19.21
C GLY A 251 10.66 -7.21 18.86
N TRP A 252 11.53 -6.36 18.32
CA TRP A 252 11.20 -4.99 17.91
C TRP A 252 10.97 -4.86 16.40
N SER A 253 10.76 -6.00 15.75
CA SER A 253 10.44 -6.11 14.32
C SER A 253 8.97 -5.78 14.03
#